data_AF-A0A2T5IFZ7-F1
#
_entry.id   AF-A0A2T5IFZ7-F1
#
_cell.length_a   1.000
_cell.length_b   1.000
_cell.length_c   1.000
_cell.angle_alpha   90.00
_cell.angle_beta   90.00
_cell.angle_gamma   90.00
#
_symmetry.space_group_name_H-M   'P 1'
#
loop_
_entity.id
_entity.type
_entity.pdbx_description
1 polymer ?
#
loop_
_entity_poly.entity_id
_entity_poly.type
_entity_poly.pdbx_seq_one_letter_code
_entity_poly.pdbx_strand_id
1 'polypeptide(L)'
;MTLIDEISFLFWLSCALNIVWIVSFSYNLIGLSTIFIFAFLIVMVLIVERIGKIQTSRRFLLPITFGLYSGWLFIATVVNIAAGLVKAEWGRFGISAEIWSSVILLVAVGLMLLVLLKTKNALFPIPIAWAYFGIYNFLLAPEGFQGKYSLLPNVALIGIVLLIGLSAIQFYKNKYMVMPSALDQNKLA
;
A
#
# COMPACT_ATOMS: atom_id res chain seq x y z
N MET A 1 21.36 -7.44 -20.86
CA MET A 1 19.89 -7.45 -20.84
C MET A 1 19.45 -6.00 -20.76
N THR A 2 18.60 -5.51 -21.67
CA THR A 2 18.18 -4.09 -21.61
C THR A 2 17.29 -3.89 -20.39
N LEU A 3 17.26 -2.69 -19.80
CA LEU A 3 16.42 -2.42 -18.63
C LEU A 3 14.92 -2.68 -18.89
N ILE A 4 14.53 -2.67 -20.17
CA ILE A 4 13.18 -2.98 -20.66
C ILE A 4 12.89 -4.47 -20.52
N ASP A 5 13.83 -5.36 -20.85
CA ASP A 5 13.67 -6.82 -20.70
C ASP A 5 13.47 -7.20 -19.23
N GLU A 6 14.22 -6.53 -18.35
CA GLU A 6 14.16 -6.71 -16.91
C GLU A 6 12.82 -6.26 -16.29
N ILE A 7 12.28 -5.11 -16.71
CA ILE A 7 10.96 -4.65 -16.27
C ILE A 7 9.87 -5.56 -16.83
N SER A 8 10.02 -6.02 -18.08
CA SER A 8 9.06 -6.90 -18.73
C SER A 8 8.93 -8.23 -17.99
N PHE A 9 10.04 -8.87 -17.63
CA PHE A 9 10.01 -10.11 -16.84
C PHE A 9 9.32 -9.92 -15.48
N LEU A 10 9.68 -8.87 -14.74
CA LEU A 10 9.01 -8.58 -13.47
C LEU A 10 7.52 -8.32 -13.66
N PHE A 11 7.13 -7.63 -14.73
CA PHE A 11 5.72 -7.38 -15.04
C PHE A 11 4.94 -8.68 -15.29
N TRP A 12 5.48 -9.60 -16.10
CA TRP A 12 4.87 -10.92 -16.32
C TRP A 12 4.73 -11.70 -15.01
N LEU A 13 5.77 -11.71 -14.18
CA LEU A 13 5.73 -12.33 -12.85
C LEU A 13 4.67 -11.68 -11.96
N SER A 14 4.54 -10.36 -12.03
CA SER A 14 3.53 -9.59 -11.29
C SER A 14 2.10 -9.99 -11.68
N CYS A 15 1.85 -10.22 -12.97
CA CYS A 15 0.56 -10.68 -13.49
C CYS A 15 0.24 -12.11 -13.01
N ALA A 16 1.22 -13.02 -13.07
CA ALA A 16 1.04 -14.39 -12.58
C ALA A 16 0.74 -14.41 -11.08
N LEU A 17 1.50 -13.66 -10.27
CA LEU A 17 1.27 -13.54 -8.83
C LEU A 17 -0.10 -12.92 -8.52
N ASN A 18 -0.54 -11.93 -9.30
CA ASN A 18 -1.87 -11.34 -9.15
C ASN A 18 -2.98 -12.38 -9.36
N ILE A 19 -2.91 -13.17 -10.44
CA ILE A 19 -3.89 -14.22 -10.73
C ILE A 19 -3.95 -15.24 -9.58
N VAL A 20 -2.79 -15.76 -9.18
CA VAL A 20 -2.71 -16.78 -8.12
C VAL A 20 -3.19 -16.23 -6.78
N TRP A 21 -2.87 -14.98 -6.46
CA TRP A 21 -3.35 -14.33 -5.25
C TRP A 21 -4.88 -14.20 -5.23
N ILE A 22 -5.49 -13.68 -6.31
CA ILE A 22 -6.95 -13.49 -6.42
C ILE A 22 -7.65 -14.84 -6.29
N VAL A 23 -7.18 -15.87 -6.99
CA VAL A 23 -7.73 -17.23 -6.90
C VAL A 23 -7.62 -17.75 -5.47
N SER A 24 -6.42 -17.69 -4.86
CA SER A 24 -6.20 -18.19 -3.50
C SER A 24 -7.06 -17.47 -2.46
N PHE A 25 -7.22 -16.14 -2.58
CA PHE A 25 -8.07 -15.36 -1.69
C PHE A 25 -9.55 -15.72 -1.87
N SER A 26 -10.00 -15.86 -3.12
CA SER A 26 -11.40 -16.16 -3.45
C SER A 26 -11.84 -17.56 -2.97
N TYR A 27 -10.94 -18.53 -2.98
CA TYR A 27 -11.17 -19.87 -2.40
C TYR A 27 -10.92 -19.94 -0.87
N ASN A 28 -10.79 -18.79 -0.19
CA ASN A 28 -10.52 -18.70 1.25
C ASN A 28 -9.23 -19.45 1.69
N LEU A 29 -8.27 -19.66 0.79
CA LEU A 29 -6.96 -20.23 1.09
C LEU A 29 -6.02 -19.15 1.66
N ILE A 30 -6.41 -18.55 2.80
CA ILE A 30 -5.82 -17.31 3.32
C ILE A 30 -4.31 -17.41 3.59
N GLY A 31 -3.82 -18.52 4.11
CA GLY A 31 -2.37 -18.72 4.31
C GLY A 31 -1.59 -18.66 2.99
N LEU A 32 -2.07 -19.37 1.97
CA LEU A 32 -1.48 -19.37 0.63
C LEU A 32 -1.60 -17.98 -0.02
N SER A 33 -2.77 -17.36 0.11
CA SER A 33 -3.03 -16.00 -0.37
C SER A 33 -2.07 -14.97 0.24
N THR A 34 -1.74 -15.11 1.53
CA THR A 34 -0.82 -14.22 2.24
C THR A 34 0.60 -14.32 1.67
N ILE A 35 1.07 -15.54 1.39
CA ILE A 35 2.39 -15.75 0.76
C ILE A 35 2.44 -15.09 -0.61
N PHE A 36 1.44 -15.33 -1.46
CA PHE A 36 1.42 -14.79 -2.81
C PHE A 36 1.26 -13.27 -2.87
N ILE A 37 0.43 -12.67 -2.00
CA ILE A 37 0.28 -11.22 -1.98
C ILE A 37 1.56 -10.53 -1.48
N PHE A 38 2.28 -11.15 -0.53
CA PHE A 38 3.54 -10.61 -0.04
C PHE A 38 4.64 -10.68 -1.09
N ALA A 39 4.77 -11.84 -1.78
CA ALA A 39 5.65 -11.97 -2.94
C ALA A 39 5.31 -10.96 -4.04
N PHE A 40 4.01 -10.75 -4.29
CA PHE A 40 3.53 -9.79 -5.26
C PHE A 40 3.91 -8.34 -4.90
N LEU A 41 3.77 -7.97 -3.62
CA LEU A 41 4.15 -6.65 -3.13
C LEU A 41 5.65 -6.39 -3.34
N ILE A 42 6.52 -7.38 -3.07
CA ILE A 42 7.96 -7.27 -3.31
C ILE A 42 8.25 -7.03 -4.79
N VAL A 43 7.65 -7.83 -5.69
CA VAL A 43 7.81 -7.67 -7.14
C VAL A 43 7.37 -6.28 -7.58
N MET A 44 6.26 -5.76 -7.05
CA MET A 44 5.79 -4.42 -7.39
C MET A 44 6.73 -3.30 -6.90
N VAL A 45 7.28 -3.42 -5.69
CA VAL A 45 8.28 -2.45 -5.20
C VAL A 45 9.51 -2.45 -6.11
N LEU A 46 9.99 -3.62 -6.55
CA LEU A 46 11.11 -3.73 -7.49
C LEU A 46 10.81 -3.08 -8.84
N ILE A 47 9.58 -3.21 -9.36
CA ILE A 47 9.15 -2.54 -10.59
C ILE A 47 9.18 -1.02 -10.41
N VAL A 48 8.59 -0.50 -9.32
CA VAL A 48 8.55 0.94 -9.04
C VAL A 48 9.96 1.53 -8.91
N GLU A 49 10.88 0.83 -8.24
CA GLU A 49 12.28 1.24 -8.13
C GLU A 49 13.00 1.29 -9.49
N ARG A 50 12.77 0.29 -10.35
CA ARG A 50 13.35 0.27 -11.71
C ARG A 50 12.78 1.38 -12.58
N ILE A 51 11.47 1.67 -12.47
CA ILE A 51 10.82 2.80 -13.16
C ILE A 51 11.46 4.12 -12.72
N GLY A 52 11.71 4.30 -11.42
CA GLY A 52 12.35 5.53 -10.90
C GLY A 52 13.70 5.83 -11.56
N LYS A 53 14.49 4.80 -11.90
CA LYS A 53 15.81 4.95 -12.56
C LYS A 53 15.73 5.41 -14.02
N ILE A 54 14.63 5.11 -14.72
CA ILE A 54 14.40 5.52 -16.12
C ILE A 54 13.42 6.67 -16.25
N GLN A 55 12.90 7.15 -15.12
CA GLN A 55 11.84 8.13 -15.12
C GLN A 55 12.38 9.45 -15.65
N THR A 56 11.73 9.94 -16.70
CA THR A 56 11.94 11.28 -17.24
C THR A 56 10.62 12.04 -17.15
N SER A 57 10.67 13.37 -17.16
CA SER A 57 9.47 14.21 -17.05
C SER A 57 8.43 13.94 -18.16
N ARG A 58 8.82 13.33 -19.28
CA ARG A 58 7.93 12.93 -20.39
C ARG A 58 7.19 11.61 -20.15
N ARG A 59 7.59 10.80 -19.16
CA ARG A 59 7.03 9.46 -18.89
C ARG A 59 6.19 9.43 -17.61
N PHE A 60 5.35 10.45 -17.39
CA PHE A 60 4.59 10.60 -16.13
C PHE A 60 3.56 9.49 -15.86
N LEU A 61 3.12 8.76 -16.89
CA LEU A 61 2.13 7.67 -16.74
C LEU A 61 2.66 6.49 -15.91
N LEU A 62 3.95 6.13 -16.04
CA LEU A 62 4.49 4.96 -15.35
C LEU A 62 4.48 5.15 -13.82
N PRO A 63 5.01 6.24 -13.24
CA PRO A 63 4.92 6.47 -11.80
C PRO A 63 3.49 6.59 -11.29
N ILE A 64 2.57 7.12 -12.10
CA ILE A 64 1.16 7.23 -11.69
C ILE A 64 0.55 5.84 -11.58
N THR A 65 0.58 5.06 -12.65
CA THR A 65 -0.06 3.75 -12.71
C THR A 65 0.53 2.81 -11.66
N PHE A 66 1.85 2.67 -11.63
CA PHE A 66 2.50 1.77 -10.68
C PHE A 66 2.50 2.29 -9.25
N GLY A 67 2.46 3.61 -9.04
CA GLY A 67 2.31 4.22 -7.71
C GLY A 67 0.96 3.94 -7.08
N LEU A 68 -0.13 4.17 -7.83
CA LEU A 68 -1.49 3.85 -7.38
C LEU A 68 -1.67 2.34 -7.19
N TYR A 69 -1.15 1.54 -8.13
CA TYR A 69 -1.28 0.09 -8.06
C TYR A 69 -0.54 -0.50 -6.84
N SER A 70 0.68 -0.04 -6.58
CA SER A 70 1.45 -0.49 -5.41
C SER A 70 0.81 -0.04 -4.09
N GLY A 71 0.20 1.15 -4.02
CA GLY A 71 -0.54 1.61 -2.85
C GLY A 71 -1.76 0.73 -2.53
N TRP A 72 -2.54 0.35 -3.55
CA TRP A 72 -3.66 -0.59 -3.38
C TRP A 72 -3.19 -1.99 -2.96
N LEU A 73 -2.13 -2.50 -3.60
CA LEU A 73 -1.58 -3.80 -3.25
C LEU A 73 -1.02 -3.84 -1.83
N PHE A 74 -0.41 -2.73 -1.38
CA PHE A 74 0.09 -2.58 -0.02
C PHE A 74 -1.03 -2.72 1.01
N ILE A 75 -2.12 -1.96 0.88
CA ILE A 75 -3.21 -2.05 1.85
C ILE A 75 -3.96 -3.38 1.75
N ALA A 76 -4.09 -3.97 0.55
CA ALA A 76 -4.60 -5.32 0.37
C ALA A 76 -3.76 -6.36 1.13
N THR A 77 -2.43 -6.17 1.18
CA THR A 77 -1.51 -7.05 1.92
C THR A 77 -1.77 -6.97 3.41
N VAL A 78 -1.93 -5.77 3.95
CA VAL A 78 -2.28 -5.54 5.36
C VAL A 78 -3.62 -6.22 5.71
N VAL A 79 -4.65 -6.03 4.87
CA VAL A 79 -5.97 -6.65 5.08
C VAL A 79 -5.90 -8.18 4.99
N ASN A 80 -5.13 -8.72 4.04
CA ASN A 80 -4.99 -10.17 3.89
C ASN A 80 -4.29 -10.81 5.11
N ILE A 81 -3.21 -10.18 5.59
CA ILE A 81 -2.54 -10.61 6.82
C ILE A 81 -3.49 -10.52 8.02
N ALA A 82 -4.25 -9.44 8.16
CA ALA A 82 -5.24 -9.30 9.23
C ALA A 82 -6.31 -10.40 9.16
N ALA A 83 -6.84 -10.71 7.97
CA ALA A 83 -7.76 -11.82 7.77
C ALA A 83 -7.14 -13.18 8.14
N GLY A 84 -5.86 -13.38 7.80
CA GLY A 84 -5.10 -14.57 8.17
C GLY A 84 -4.95 -14.74 9.68
N LEU A 85 -4.64 -13.65 10.40
CA LEU A 85 -4.55 -13.65 11.86
C LEU A 85 -5.90 -13.96 12.52
N VAL A 86 -7.00 -13.42 11.99
CA VAL A 86 -8.35 -13.74 12.49
C VAL A 86 -8.67 -15.21 12.23
N LYS A 87 -8.40 -15.72 11.02
CA LYS A 87 -8.66 -17.13 10.67
C LYS A 87 -7.81 -18.11 11.49
N ALA A 88 -6.59 -17.72 11.85
CA ALA A 88 -5.72 -18.50 12.72
C ALA A 88 -6.10 -18.39 14.22
N GLU A 89 -7.18 -17.67 14.55
CA GLU A 89 -7.62 -17.39 15.92
C GLU A 89 -6.49 -16.80 16.79
N TRP A 90 -5.62 -16.00 16.16
CA TRP A 90 -4.50 -15.39 16.85
C TRP A 90 -5.03 -14.57 18.02
N GLY A 91 -4.64 -14.93 19.25
CA GLY A 91 -5.19 -14.40 20.50
C GLY A 91 -4.92 -12.91 20.78
N ARG A 92 -4.48 -12.12 19.78
CA ARG A 92 -4.21 -10.67 19.83
C ARG A 92 -3.28 -10.26 20.98
N PHE A 93 -2.38 -11.16 21.40
CA PHE A 93 -1.55 -11.00 22.61
C PHE A 93 -2.38 -10.69 23.89
N GLY A 94 -3.65 -11.13 23.93
CA GLY A 94 -4.58 -10.83 25.03
C GLY A 94 -5.20 -9.43 24.98
N ILE A 95 -4.97 -8.66 23.91
CA ILE A 95 -5.43 -7.27 23.77
C ILE A 95 -6.82 -7.23 23.09
N SER A 96 -7.59 -6.17 23.37
CA SER A 96 -8.91 -5.94 22.76
C SER A 96 -8.82 -5.80 21.23
N ALA A 97 -9.90 -6.15 20.53
CA ALA A 97 -9.98 -6.04 19.07
C ALA A 97 -9.73 -4.61 18.58
N GLU A 98 -10.30 -3.62 19.28
CA GLU A 98 -10.19 -2.20 18.95
C GLU A 98 -8.74 -1.71 19.01
N ILE A 99 -8.02 -2.05 20.09
CA ILE A 99 -6.62 -1.67 20.25
C ILE A 99 -5.76 -2.41 19.22
N TRP A 100 -5.98 -3.71 19.02
CA TRP A 100 -5.21 -4.49 18.05
C TRP A 100 -5.38 -3.99 16.61
N SER A 101 -6.61 -3.68 16.19
CA SER A 101 -6.88 -3.06 14.90
C SER A 101 -6.22 -1.69 14.77
N SER A 102 -6.22 -0.89 15.85
CA SER A 102 -5.54 0.41 15.86
C SER A 102 -4.03 0.26 15.67
N VAL A 103 -3.40 -0.73 16.32
CA VAL A 103 -1.97 -1.05 16.15
C VAL A 103 -1.69 -1.45 14.70
N ILE A 104 -2.53 -2.28 14.08
CA ILE A 104 -2.36 -2.67 12.67
C ILE A 104 -2.38 -1.43 11.76
N LEU A 105 -3.29 -0.48 11.98
CA LEU A 105 -3.32 0.76 11.20
C LEU A 105 -2.04 1.58 11.41
N LEU A 106 -1.60 1.76 12.65
CA LEU A 106 -0.34 2.49 12.93
C LEU A 106 0.87 1.84 12.26
N VAL A 107 0.97 0.50 12.31
CA VAL A 107 2.03 -0.25 11.61
C VAL A 107 1.94 -0.06 10.10
N ALA A 108 0.73 -0.07 9.52
CA ALA A 108 0.53 0.15 8.10
C ALA A 108 0.99 1.57 7.67
N VAL A 109 0.71 2.61 8.47
CA VAL A 109 1.25 3.96 8.23
C VAL A 109 2.77 3.98 8.31
N GLY A 110 3.36 3.35 9.32
CA GLY A 110 4.82 3.30 9.48
C GLY A 110 5.51 2.60 8.32
N LEU A 111 5.01 1.45 7.89
CA LEU A 111 5.50 0.73 6.72
C LEU A 111 5.30 1.52 5.41
N MET A 112 4.15 2.18 5.26
CA MET A 112 3.88 3.05 4.12
C MET A 112 4.90 4.18 4.04
N LEU A 113 5.26 4.80 5.17
CA LEU A 113 6.28 5.85 5.24
C LEU A 113 7.63 5.35 4.72
N LEU A 114 8.06 4.13 5.10
CA LEU A 114 9.31 3.55 4.61
C LEU A 114 9.30 3.41 3.08
N VAL A 115 8.19 2.94 2.51
CA VAL A 115 8.03 2.80 1.05
C VAL A 115 7.98 4.18 0.36
N LEU A 116 7.29 5.15 0.95
CA LEU A 116 7.21 6.52 0.45
C LEU A 116 8.59 7.20 0.42
N LEU A 117 9.39 7.03 1.47
CA LEU A 117 10.75 7.59 1.53
C LEU A 117 11.68 6.99 0.47
N LYS A 118 11.53 5.70 0.19
CA LYS A 118 12.35 4.99 -0.81
C LYS A 118 11.93 5.31 -2.24
N THR A 119 10.63 5.29 -2.52
CA THR A 119 10.10 5.48 -3.89
C THR A 119 9.88 6.95 -4.25
N LYS A 120 9.68 7.82 -3.25
CA LYS A 120 9.31 9.23 -3.41
C LYS A 120 8.05 9.44 -4.27
N ASN A 121 7.20 8.41 -4.37
CA ASN A 121 6.00 8.44 -5.18
C ASN A 121 4.84 9.08 -4.40
N ALA A 122 4.45 10.29 -4.79
CA ALA A 122 3.42 11.06 -4.09
C ALA A 122 2.02 10.42 -4.13
N LEU A 123 1.73 9.54 -5.10
CA LEU A 123 0.42 8.88 -5.18
C LEU A 123 0.33 7.60 -4.35
N PHE A 124 1.44 7.06 -3.88
CA PHE A 124 1.47 5.82 -3.09
C PHE A 124 0.57 5.88 -1.82
N PRO A 125 0.51 6.98 -1.05
CA PRO A 125 -0.34 7.05 0.14
C PRO A 125 -1.85 7.14 -0.15
N ILE A 126 -2.26 7.55 -1.37
CA ILE A 126 -3.65 7.89 -1.68
C ILE A 126 -4.59 6.66 -1.61
N PRO A 127 -4.29 5.51 -2.23
CA PRO A 127 -5.10 4.30 -2.06
C PRO A 127 -5.25 3.86 -0.60
N ILE A 128 -4.22 4.07 0.21
CA ILE A 128 -4.20 3.70 1.62
C ILE A 128 -5.14 4.62 2.39
N ALA A 129 -5.12 5.93 2.09
CA ALA A 129 -6.07 6.88 2.67
C ALA A 129 -7.52 6.53 2.33
N TRP A 130 -7.78 6.11 1.08
CA TRP A 130 -9.10 5.64 0.66
C TRP A 130 -9.55 4.42 1.47
N ALA A 131 -8.69 3.44 1.68
CA ALA A 131 -9.02 2.28 2.50
C ALA A 131 -9.32 2.66 3.96
N TYR A 132 -8.59 3.62 4.53
CA TYR A 132 -8.87 4.13 5.88
C TYR A 132 -10.21 4.85 5.93
N PHE A 133 -10.57 5.58 4.89
CA PHE A 133 -11.89 6.18 4.75
C PHE A 133 -12.99 5.11 4.69
N GLY A 134 -12.79 4.02 3.95
CA GLY A 134 -13.70 2.86 3.95
C GLY A 134 -13.87 2.25 5.35
N ILE A 135 -12.77 2.05 6.08
CA ILE A 135 -12.78 1.54 7.46
C ILE A 135 -13.56 2.49 8.38
N TYR A 136 -13.27 3.80 8.32
CA TYR A 136 -13.96 4.82 9.11
C TYR A 136 -15.48 4.79 8.90
N ASN A 137 -15.93 4.80 7.63
CA ASN A 137 -17.36 4.77 7.32
C ASN A 137 -18.01 3.47 7.80
N PHE A 138 -17.36 2.32 7.61
CA PHE A 138 -17.89 1.04 8.04
C PHE A 138 -18.05 0.95 9.57
N LEU A 139 -17.14 1.56 10.34
CA LEU A 139 -17.24 1.57 11.80
C LEU A 139 -18.44 2.37 12.32
N LEU A 140 -18.84 3.42 11.61
CA LEU A 140 -19.96 4.29 11.97
C LEU A 140 -21.30 3.81 11.40
N ALA A 141 -21.27 3.04 10.31
CA ALA A 141 -22.47 2.55 9.64
C ALA A 141 -23.32 1.65 10.56
N PRO A 142 -24.67 1.69 10.43
CA PRO A 142 -25.58 0.79 11.15
C PRO A 142 -25.30 -0.70 10.91
N GLU A 143 -24.86 -1.04 9.70
CA GLU A 143 -24.53 -2.40 9.25
C GLU A 143 -23.18 -2.90 9.75
N GLY A 144 -22.32 -1.99 10.23
CA GLY A 144 -21.01 -2.31 10.78
C GLY A 144 -21.05 -2.39 12.29
N PHE A 145 -20.47 -1.38 12.95
CA PHE A 145 -20.34 -1.36 14.41
C PHE A 145 -21.14 -0.26 15.09
N GLN A 146 -21.94 0.53 14.35
CA GLN A 146 -22.84 1.55 14.89
C GLN A 146 -22.15 2.56 15.82
N GLY A 147 -20.87 2.88 15.57
CA GLY A 147 -20.10 3.77 16.44
C GLY A 147 -19.77 3.20 17.82
N LYS A 148 -19.87 1.88 18.02
CA LYS A 148 -19.53 1.19 19.27
C LYS A 148 -18.08 1.41 19.72
N TYR A 149 -17.17 1.56 18.75
CA TYR A 149 -15.76 1.82 18.99
C TYR A 149 -15.47 3.31 18.98
N SER A 150 -14.69 3.78 19.95
CA SER A 150 -14.39 5.20 20.15
C SER A 150 -12.98 5.58 19.69
N LEU A 151 -12.01 4.68 19.84
CA LEU A 151 -10.62 4.89 19.47
C LEU A 151 -10.40 4.63 17.98
N LEU A 152 -10.88 3.50 17.46
CA LEU A 152 -10.54 3.05 16.12
C LEU A 152 -10.99 4.00 15.00
N PRO A 153 -12.21 4.60 15.02
CA PRO A 153 -12.60 5.59 14.02
C PRO A 153 -11.70 6.84 14.06
N ASN A 154 -11.28 7.29 15.25
CA ASN A 154 -10.39 8.44 15.40
C ASN A 154 -9.00 8.13 14.85
N VAL A 155 -8.47 6.94 15.11
CA VAL A 155 -7.20 6.48 14.53
C VAL A 155 -7.28 6.42 13.00
N ALA A 156 -8.37 5.88 12.45
CA ALA A 156 -8.59 5.87 11.01
C ALA A 156 -8.65 7.30 10.43
N LEU A 157 -9.39 8.21 11.06
CA LEU A 157 -9.51 9.60 10.62
C LEU A 157 -8.17 10.36 10.64
N ILE A 158 -7.41 10.24 11.73
CA ILE A 158 -6.07 10.83 11.85
C ILE A 158 -5.16 10.24 10.76
N GLY A 159 -5.24 8.93 10.52
CA GLY A 159 -4.52 8.24 9.46
C GLY A 159 -4.83 8.82 8.07
N ILE A 160 -6.10 9.06 7.75
CA ILE A 160 -6.52 9.68 6.47
C ILE A 160 -5.85 11.05 6.29
N VAL A 161 -5.97 11.93 7.29
CA VAL A 161 -5.41 13.29 7.24
C VAL A 161 -3.89 13.23 7.06
N LEU A 162 -3.22 12.35 7.80
CA LEU A 162 -1.78 12.16 7.72
C LEU A 162 -1.35 11.62 6.35
N LEU A 163 -2.04 10.62 5.81
CA LEU A 163 -1.72 10.03 4.50
C LEU A 163 -1.89 11.04 3.36
N ILE A 164 -2.98 11.82 3.37
CA ILE A 164 -3.22 12.89 2.40
C ILE A 164 -2.17 14.00 2.56
N GLY A 165 -1.87 14.41 3.80
CA GLY A 165 -0.84 15.40 4.09
C GLY A 165 0.53 14.98 3.58
N LEU A 166 0.94 13.73 3.82
CA LEU A 166 2.20 13.18 3.32
C LEU A 166 2.25 13.10 1.79
N SER A 167 1.14 12.72 1.16
CA SER A 167 1.02 12.74 -0.31
C SER A 167 1.23 14.15 -0.87
N ALA A 168 0.57 15.17 -0.29
CA ALA A 168 0.71 16.56 -0.69
C ALA A 168 2.12 17.10 -0.45
N ILE A 169 2.72 16.81 0.72
CA ILE A 169 4.10 17.20 1.04
C ILE A 169 5.08 16.56 0.05
N GLN A 170 4.92 15.27 -0.27
CA GLN A 170 5.78 14.58 -1.22
C GLN A 170 5.62 15.16 -2.64
N PHE A 171 4.39 15.47 -3.06
CA PHE A 171 4.12 16.10 -4.35
C PHE A 171 4.78 17.48 -4.47
N TYR A 172 4.74 18.28 -3.39
CA TYR A 172 5.44 19.56 -3.33
C TYR A 172 6.96 19.39 -3.37
N LYS A 173 7.52 18.46 -2.57
CA LYS A 173 8.96 18.13 -2.58
C LYS A 173 9.44 17.65 -3.96
N ASN A 174 8.56 17.02 -4.72
CA ASN A 174 8.82 16.57 -6.09
C ASN A 174 8.65 17.69 -7.15
N LYS A 175 8.47 18.95 -6.74
CA LYS A 175 8.23 20.09 -7.64
C LYS A 175 6.98 19.89 -8.53
N TYR A 176 5.87 19.45 -7.93
CA TYR A 176 4.60 19.17 -8.61
C TYR A 176 4.66 18.01 -9.61
N MET A 177 5.56 17.05 -9.38
CA MET A 177 5.61 15.78 -10.10
C MET A 177 5.26 14.62 -9.15
N VAL A 178 4.68 13.55 -9.70
CA VAL A 178 4.33 12.36 -8.90
C VAL A 178 5.58 11.65 -8.37
N MET A 179 6.66 11.66 -9.14
CA MET A 179 7.96 11.10 -8.78
C MET A 179 9.06 11.98 -9.38
N PRO A 180 10.19 12.20 -8.68
CA PRO A 180 11.31 12.98 -9.23
C PRO A 180 11.89 12.33 -10.49
N SER A 181 12.40 13.15 -11.42
CA SER A 181 13.11 12.64 -12.60
C SER A 181 14.46 12.04 -12.21
N ALA A 182 14.94 11.04 -12.95
CA ALA A 182 16.26 10.44 -12.73
C ALA A 182 17.40 11.47 -12.84
N LEU A 183 17.23 12.49 -13.70
CA LEU A 183 18.18 13.60 -13.88
C LEU A 183 18.25 14.51 -12.65
N ASP A 184 17.13 14.72 -11.95
CA ASP A 184 17.10 15.49 -10.71
C ASP A 184 17.64 14.69 -9.52
N GLN A 185 17.49 13.36 -9.54
CA GLN A 185 18.03 12.48 -8.50
C GLN A 185 19.55 12.43 -8.51
N ASN A 186 20.18 12.40 -9.70
CA ASN A 186 21.64 12.40 -9.84
C ASN A 186 22.33 13.73 -9.49
N LYS A 187 21.60 14.85 -9.39
CA LYS A 187 22.17 16.14 -8.95
C LYS A 187 22.19 16.31 -7.43
N LEU A 188 21.51 15.42 -6.70
CA LEU A 188 21.35 15.45 -5.24
C LEU A 188 22.11 14.31 -4.55
N ALA A 189 22.76 13.42 -5.31
CA ALA A 189 23.60 12.32 -4.86
C ALA A 189 25.07 12.69 -5.07
#